data_AF-A0A5C5ZTT7-F1
#
_entry.id   AF-A0A5C5ZTT7-F1
#
_cell.length_a   1.000
_cell.length_b   1.000
_cell.length_c   1.000
_cell.angle_alpha   90.00
_cell.angle_beta   90.00
_cell.angle_gamma   90.00
#
_symmetry.space_group_name_H-M   'P 1'
#
loop_
_entity.id
_entity.type
_entity.pdbx_description
1 polymer ?
#
loop_
_entity_poly.entity_id
_entity_poly.type
_entity_poly.pdbx_seq_one_letter_code
_entity_poly.pdbx_strand_id
1 'polypeptide(L)'
;MTETDTTPTRKRRPRVSLLNLLLLMTVVAALLAVWCAMRENDRMRLETIAVREQMRAMQLEYGAFVVEDPKLVYVAPLPREKPLASLVQPWEWGWRVYVPEGPGLRLSYLSGARETKGRAAGTFSKVLAPGTHTVSVYYFRKHPAPGETEPWLRGWTIDNSTLVIDGGGADWLESHVDGWGQRKETANIRSVSNVSTFPPEESITLYDYEVDVTDYSERVPDAGPEQVETRGFRVWLEPMP
;
A
#
# COMPACT_ATOMS: atom_id res chain seq x y z
N MET A 1 75.82 28.67 68.71
CA MET A 1 76.30 28.58 67.32
C MET A 1 75.34 27.67 66.59
N THR A 2 74.45 28.26 65.79
CA THR A 2 73.35 27.60 65.09
C THR A 2 73.70 27.59 63.61
N GLU A 3 74.14 26.44 63.10
CA GLU A 3 74.38 26.19 61.68
C GLU A 3 73.04 25.92 60.99
N THR A 4 72.62 26.88 60.17
CA THR A 4 71.52 26.71 59.20
C THR A 4 72.06 25.98 57.98
N ASP A 5 71.81 24.67 57.94
CA ASP A 5 72.11 23.81 56.80
C ASP A 5 71.03 24.00 55.71
N THR A 6 71.41 24.64 54.61
CA THR A 6 70.54 24.90 53.46
C THR A 6 70.84 23.89 52.36
N THR A 7 70.16 22.74 52.40
CA THR A 7 70.25 21.74 51.33
C THR A 7 69.72 22.32 50.01
N PRO A 8 70.52 22.31 48.91
CA PRO A 8 70.11 22.86 47.64
C PRO A 8 69.04 21.97 46.98
N THR A 9 67.87 22.53 46.73
CA THR A 9 66.80 21.86 45.97
C THR A 9 67.26 21.65 44.52
N ARG A 10 67.61 20.40 44.18
CA ARG A 10 67.98 19.99 42.82
C ARG A 10 66.81 20.27 41.86
N LYS A 11 66.91 21.34 41.07
CA LYS A 11 66.03 21.62 39.93
C LYS A 11 66.09 20.44 38.94
N ARG A 12 65.10 19.53 39.02
CA ARG A 12 64.89 18.47 38.03
C ARG A 12 64.47 19.14 36.72
N ARG A 13 65.38 19.21 35.75
CA ARG A 13 65.03 19.59 34.38
C ARG A 13 64.25 18.43 33.75
N PRO A 14 62.99 18.60 33.33
CA PRO A 14 62.26 17.53 32.67
C PRO A 14 63.01 17.16 31.39
N ARG A 15 63.54 15.93 31.34
CA ARG A 15 64.09 15.35 30.12
C ARG A 15 62.91 14.88 29.28
N VAL A 16 62.32 15.78 28.53
CA VAL A 16 61.31 15.44 27.54
C VAL A 16 62.02 14.67 26.44
N SER A 17 61.86 13.35 26.44
CA SER A 17 62.38 12.49 25.36
C SER A 17 61.70 12.90 24.05
N LEU A 18 62.50 13.11 23.00
CA LEU A 18 62.03 13.47 21.66
C LEU A 18 61.00 12.47 21.13
N LEU A 19 61.12 11.21 21.53
CA LEU A 19 60.17 10.15 21.18
C LEU A 19 58.78 10.37 21.80
N ASN A 20 58.69 10.85 23.05
CA ASN A 20 57.42 11.17 23.68
C ASN A 20 56.74 12.38 23.01
N LEU A 21 57.53 13.33 22.52
CA LEU A 21 57.00 14.49 21.80
C LEU A 21 56.44 14.08 20.43
N LEU A 22 57.13 13.19 19.72
CA LEU A 22 56.66 12.65 18.43
C LEU A 22 55.39 11.82 18.61
N LEU A 23 55.35 10.97 19.64
CA LEU A 23 54.16 10.18 19.97
C LEU A 23 52.96 11.07 20.33
N LEU A 24 53.17 12.12 21.12
CA LEU A 24 52.13 13.10 21.43
C LEU A 24 51.59 13.77 20.16
N MET A 25 52.49 14.22 19.27
CA MET A 25 52.13 14.81 17.97
C MET A 25 51.26 13.86 17.14
N THR A 26 51.63 12.57 17.06
CA THR A 26 50.85 11.59 16.31
C THR A 26 49.47 11.35 16.91
N VAL A 27 49.36 11.33 18.25
CA VAL A 27 48.06 11.18 18.93
C VAL A 27 47.17 12.39 18.68
N VAL A 28 47.72 13.61 18.78
CA VAL A 28 46.98 14.84 18.50
C VAL A 28 46.52 14.89 17.04
N ALA A 29 47.39 14.53 16.09
CA ALA A 29 47.04 14.45 14.68
C ALA A 29 45.92 13.42 14.42
N ALA A 30 45.98 12.25 15.06
CA ALA A 30 44.93 11.23 14.95
C ALA A 30 43.59 11.71 15.53
N LEU A 31 43.61 12.37 16.70
CA LEU A 31 42.39 12.92 17.30
C LEU A 31 41.76 14.01 16.43
N LEU A 32 42.57 14.90 15.85
CA LEU A 32 42.09 15.91 14.91
C LEU A 32 41.50 15.27 13.64
N ALA A 33 42.13 14.23 13.11
CA ALA A 33 41.62 13.50 11.94
C ALA A 33 40.26 12.84 12.23
N VAL A 34 40.10 12.19 13.39
CA VAL A 34 38.82 11.59 13.80
C VAL A 34 37.75 12.67 13.97
N TRP A 35 38.08 13.79 14.61
CA TRP A 35 37.13 14.88 14.79
C TRP A 35 36.67 15.50 13.46
N CYS A 36 37.59 15.72 12.52
CA CYS A 36 37.25 16.18 11.17
C CYS A 36 36.34 15.17 10.45
N ALA A 37 36.67 13.86 10.54
CA ALA A 37 35.85 12.81 9.93
C ALA A 37 34.45 12.71 10.54
N MET A 38 34.31 12.86 11.86
CA MET A 38 33.00 12.88 12.53
C MET A 38 32.17 14.07 12.06
N ARG A 39 32.77 15.27 11.98
CA ARG A 39 32.09 16.48 11.52
C ARG A 39 31.63 16.37 10.06
N GLU A 40 32.44 15.76 9.21
CA GLU A 40 32.09 15.53 7.81
C GLU A 40 30.97 14.48 7.66
N ASN A 41 30.99 13.42 8.48
CA ASN A 41 29.94 12.41 8.53
C ASN A 41 28.59 13.01 8.98
N ASP A 42 28.60 13.89 9.99
CA ASP A 42 27.40 14.61 10.43
C ASP A 42 26.81 15.48 9.32
N ARG A 43 27.68 16.16 8.55
CA ARG A 43 27.25 16.94 7.37
C ARG A 43 26.63 16.04 6.31
N MET A 44 27.28 14.92 5.96
CA MET A 44 26.75 13.97 4.98
C MET A 44 25.40 13.39 5.42
N ARG A 45 25.21 13.10 6.72
CA ARG A 45 23.93 12.63 7.24
C ARG A 45 22.81 13.63 6.99
N LEU A 46 23.04 14.92 7.25
CA LEU A 46 22.04 15.96 6.99
C LEU A 46 21.71 16.07 5.49
N GLU A 47 22.73 16.00 4.62
CA GLU A 47 22.53 16.02 3.16
C GLU A 47 21.72 14.80 2.70
N THR A 48 21.99 13.60 3.23
CA THR A 48 21.22 12.38 2.89
C THR A 48 19.76 12.44 3.33
N ILE A 49 19.47 13.07 4.47
CA ILE A 49 18.09 13.25 4.94
C ILE A 49 17.33 14.19 4.00
N ALA A 50 17.91 15.35 3.67
CA ALA A 50 17.29 16.31 2.76
C ALA A 50 17.03 15.71 1.37
N VAL A 51 17.99 14.94 0.85
CA VAL A 51 17.88 14.27 -0.45
C VAL A 51 16.81 13.17 -0.42
N ARG A 52 16.66 12.43 0.68
CA ARG A 52 15.56 11.47 0.88
C ARG A 52 14.19 12.16 0.93
N GLU A 53 14.09 13.29 1.61
CA GLU A 53 12.85 14.08 1.67
C GLU A 53 12.45 14.60 0.29
N GLN A 54 13.42 15.10 -0.50
CA GLN A 54 13.17 15.54 -1.88
C GLN A 54 12.74 14.38 -2.78
N MET A 55 13.40 13.22 -2.70
CA MET A 55 12.98 12.02 -3.42
C MET A 55 11.57 11.60 -3.02
N ARG A 56 11.24 11.65 -1.72
CA ARG A 56 9.89 11.36 -1.23
C ARG A 56 8.87 12.33 -1.81
N ALA A 57 9.15 13.63 -1.83
CA ALA A 57 8.27 14.64 -2.39
C ALA A 57 8.05 14.43 -3.89
N MET A 58 9.13 14.20 -4.66
CA MET A 58 9.02 13.88 -6.09
C MET A 58 8.25 12.59 -6.31
N GLN A 59 8.53 11.54 -5.54
CA GLN A 59 7.83 10.26 -5.64
C GLN A 59 6.33 10.42 -5.36
N LEU A 60 5.94 11.24 -4.37
CA LEU A 60 4.53 11.58 -4.13
C LEU A 60 3.92 12.35 -5.31
N GLU A 61 4.64 13.31 -5.90
CA GLU A 61 4.18 14.06 -7.09
C GLU A 61 3.96 13.15 -8.30
N TYR A 62 4.84 12.15 -8.50
CA TYR A 62 4.72 11.18 -9.59
C TYR A 62 3.83 9.97 -9.28
N GLY A 63 3.22 9.90 -8.09
CA GLY A 63 2.44 8.74 -7.65
C GLY A 63 3.27 7.45 -7.55
N ALA A 64 4.58 7.58 -7.35
CA ALA A 64 5.48 6.47 -7.15
C ALA A 64 5.21 5.81 -5.79
N PHE A 65 5.26 4.49 -5.79
CA PHE A 65 4.95 3.68 -4.63
C PHE A 65 6.22 3.47 -3.80
N VAL A 66 6.25 4.06 -2.61
CA VAL A 66 7.42 4.08 -1.74
C VAL A 66 7.19 3.15 -0.55
N VAL A 67 8.12 2.22 -0.35
CA VAL A 67 8.15 1.32 0.81
C VAL A 67 9.17 1.89 1.79
N GLU A 68 8.71 2.40 2.93
CA GLU A 68 9.60 2.96 3.97
C GLU A 68 10.14 1.88 4.90
N ASP A 69 9.27 0.97 5.34
CA ASP A 69 9.61 -0.17 6.18
C ASP A 69 9.32 -1.48 5.42
N PRO A 70 10.34 -2.24 5.00
CA PRO A 70 10.16 -3.48 4.25
C PRO A 70 9.48 -4.59 5.06
N LYS A 71 9.19 -4.39 6.35
CA LYS A 71 8.46 -5.34 7.20
C LYS A 71 6.94 -5.13 7.19
N LEU A 72 6.48 -3.96 6.76
CA LEU A 72 5.06 -3.64 6.69
C LEU A 72 4.52 -3.92 5.30
N VAL A 73 3.23 -4.19 5.24
CA VAL A 73 2.50 -4.31 3.99
C VAL A 73 2.10 -2.90 3.56
N TYR A 74 2.31 -2.57 2.29
CA TYR A 74 1.91 -1.28 1.73
C TYR A 74 0.84 -1.52 0.66
N VAL A 75 -0.23 -0.74 0.70
CA VAL A 75 -1.28 -0.76 -0.31
C VAL A 75 -1.50 0.66 -0.80
N ALA A 76 -1.49 0.86 -2.11
CA ALA A 76 -1.85 2.13 -2.73
C ALA A 76 -2.85 1.90 -3.87
N PRO A 77 -3.88 2.73 -4.04
CA PRO A 77 -4.72 2.67 -5.22
C PRO A 77 -3.88 2.98 -6.47
N LEU A 78 -4.08 2.24 -7.55
CA LEU A 78 -3.54 2.64 -8.85
C LEU A 78 -4.33 3.85 -9.35
N PRO A 79 -3.64 4.88 -9.90
CA PRO A 79 -4.32 5.89 -10.70
C PRO A 79 -5.11 5.18 -11.80
N ARG A 80 -6.35 5.64 -12.05
CA ARG A 80 -7.13 5.18 -13.21
C ARG A 80 -6.44 5.68 -14.48
N GLU A 81 -5.47 4.93 -14.96
CA GLU A 81 -4.97 5.11 -16.32
C GLU A 81 -6.03 4.62 -17.30
N LYS A 82 -5.99 5.15 -18.53
CA LYS A 82 -7.07 5.06 -19.52
C LYS A 82 -7.64 3.64 -19.62
N PRO A 83 -8.98 3.50 -19.76
CA PRO A 83 -9.64 2.20 -19.86
C PRO A 83 -8.97 1.35 -20.95
N LEU A 84 -8.80 0.04 -20.69
CA LEU A 84 -8.36 -0.91 -21.71
C LEU A 84 -9.18 -0.66 -22.99
N ALA A 85 -8.50 -0.24 -24.05
CA ALA A 85 -9.12 0.29 -25.27
C ALA A 85 -10.05 -0.70 -26.01
N SER A 86 -10.12 -1.96 -25.56
CA SER A 86 -10.97 -3.01 -26.13
C SER A 86 -12.25 -3.31 -25.33
N LEU A 87 -12.48 -2.68 -24.18
CA LEU A 87 -13.65 -2.95 -23.33
C LEU A 87 -14.62 -1.77 -23.37
N VAL A 88 -15.91 -2.06 -23.60
CA VAL A 88 -16.98 -1.08 -23.48
C VAL A 88 -17.26 -0.88 -22.00
N GLN A 89 -16.89 0.29 -21.48
CA GLN A 89 -17.17 0.73 -20.09
C GLN A 89 -16.61 -0.20 -18.99
N PRO A 90 -15.29 -0.44 -18.92
CA PRO A 90 -14.72 -1.21 -17.83
C PRO A 90 -14.77 -0.39 -16.53
N TRP A 91 -15.42 -0.93 -15.50
CA TRP A 91 -15.14 -0.50 -14.14
C TRP A 91 -13.87 -1.24 -13.70
N GLU A 92 -12.80 -0.48 -13.53
CA GLU A 92 -11.51 -0.99 -13.06
C GLU A 92 -11.20 -0.42 -11.68
N TRP A 93 -10.83 -1.32 -10.78
CA TRP A 93 -10.25 -1.00 -9.49
C TRP A 93 -8.90 -1.69 -9.38
N GLY A 94 -7.83 -0.89 -9.27
CA GLY A 94 -6.47 -1.37 -9.19
C GLY A 94 -5.80 -0.95 -7.88
N TRP A 95 -4.95 -1.81 -7.35
CA TRP A 95 -4.09 -1.55 -6.19
C TRP A 95 -2.68 -2.06 -6.44
N ARG A 96 -1.71 -1.29 -5.96
CA ARG A 96 -0.32 -1.75 -5.84
C ARG A 96 -0.15 -2.20 -4.41
N VAL A 97 0.27 -3.45 -4.24
CA VAL A 97 0.41 -4.11 -2.95
C VAL A 97 1.86 -4.54 -2.81
N TYR A 98 2.57 -4.08 -1.79
CA TYR A 98 3.85 -4.63 -1.42
C TYR A 98 3.69 -5.58 -0.25
N VAL A 99 4.14 -6.79 -0.45
CA VAL A 99 4.14 -7.87 0.52
C VAL A 99 5.57 -8.01 1.06
N PRO A 100 5.76 -7.92 2.39
CA PRO A 100 7.08 -8.07 3.01
C PRO A 100 7.62 -9.50 2.84
N GLU A 101 8.90 -9.71 3.15
CA GLU A 101 9.49 -11.05 3.19
C GLU A 101 8.77 -11.93 4.22
N GLY A 102 8.42 -13.17 3.85
CA GLY A 102 7.70 -14.09 4.73
C GLY A 102 6.73 -15.03 3.99
N PRO A 103 5.66 -15.52 4.67
CA PRO A 103 4.73 -16.52 4.14
C PRO A 103 3.79 -16.02 3.03
N GLY A 104 3.90 -14.74 2.64
CA GLY A 104 3.03 -14.11 1.66
C GLY A 104 1.66 -13.73 2.24
N LEU A 105 0.84 -13.09 1.42
CA LEU A 105 -0.53 -12.71 1.77
C LEU A 105 -1.52 -13.34 0.81
N ARG A 106 -2.69 -13.70 1.31
CA ARG A 106 -3.77 -14.20 0.48
C ARG A 106 -4.68 -13.05 0.07
N LEU A 107 -4.74 -12.78 -1.23
CA LEU A 107 -5.73 -11.91 -1.83
C LEU A 107 -7.03 -12.69 -2.00
N SER A 108 -8.09 -12.20 -1.36
CA SER A 108 -9.41 -12.80 -1.39
C SER A 108 -10.43 -11.80 -1.92
N TYR A 109 -11.42 -12.33 -2.61
CA TYR A 109 -12.46 -11.55 -3.26
C TYR A 109 -13.80 -12.24 -3.10
N LEU A 110 -14.83 -11.43 -2.89
CA LEU A 110 -16.20 -11.87 -2.73
C LEU A 110 -17.11 -10.97 -3.55
N SER A 111 -18.02 -11.55 -4.34
CA SER A 111 -19.08 -10.78 -5.01
C SER A 111 -20.39 -11.56 -5.09
N GLY A 112 -21.50 -10.81 -4.97
CA GLY A 112 -22.86 -11.33 -5.05
C GLY A 112 -23.81 -10.65 -4.07
N ALA A 113 -24.97 -11.27 -3.86
CA ALA A 113 -25.91 -10.90 -2.80
C ALA A 113 -25.23 -11.09 -1.44
N ARG A 114 -25.16 -10.01 -0.64
CA ARG A 114 -24.70 -10.07 0.74
C ARG A 114 -25.86 -10.52 1.62
N GLU A 115 -26.26 -11.79 1.50
CA GLU A 115 -27.06 -12.36 2.57
C GLU A 115 -26.20 -12.41 3.83
N THR A 116 -26.71 -11.88 4.93
CA THR A 116 -26.07 -11.86 6.26
C THR A 116 -25.68 -13.26 6.78
N LYS A 117 -26.03 -14.35 6.07
CA LYS A 117 -25.74 -15.74 6.45
C LYS A 117 -25.37 -16.68 5.29
N GLY A 118 -25.23 -16.20 4.05
CA GLY A 118 -25.01 -17.04 2.86
C GLY A 118 -23.65 -16.82 2.21
N ARG A 119 -22.96 -17.91 1.84
CA ARG A 119 -21.67 -17.88 1.12
C ARG A 119 -21.86 -17.23 -0.26
N ALA A 120 -21.18 -16.12 -0.55
CA ALA A 120 -21.42 -15.38 -1.80
C ALA A 120 -20.93 -16.14 -3.04
N ALA A 121 -21.59 -15.84 -4.18
CA ALA A 121 -21.56 -16.60 -5.42
C ALA A 121 -20.23 -16.56 -6.21
N GLY A 122 -19.27 -15.72 -5.82
CA GLY A 122 -17.95 -15.68 -6.45
C GLY A 122 -16.87 -15.46 -5.41
N THR A 123 -16.15 -16.52 -5.05
CA THR A 123 -14.96 -16.41 -4.20
C THR A 123 -13.73 -16.77 -5.02
N PHE A 124 -12.83 -15.81 -5.26
CA PHE A 124 -11.47 -16.14 -5.70
C PHE A 124 -10.51 -15.88 -4.55
N SER A 125 -9.45 -16.68 -4.51
CA SER A 125 -8.37 -16.49 -3.57
C SER A 125 -7.04 -16.84 -4.23
N LYS A 126 -6.04 -15.98 -4.10
CA LYS A 126 -4.69 -16.20 -4.64
C LYS A 126 -3.64 -15.71 -3.66
N VAL A 127 -2.58 -16.50 -3.49
CA VAL A 127 -1.44 -16.12 -2.64
C VAL A 127 -0.52 -15.19 -3.44
N LEU A 128 -0.23 -14.04 -2.85
CA LEU A 128 0.79 -13.09 -3.25
C LEU A 128 2.10 -13.47 -2.56
N ALA A 129 3.16 -13.65 -3.35
CA ALA A 129 4.49 -13.88 -2.83
C ALA A 129 5.07 -12.59 -2.23
N PRO A 130 6.20 -12.65 -1.51
CA PRO A 130 6.94 -11.43 -1.16
C PRO A 130 7.32 -10.61 -2.40
N GLY A 131 7.16 -9.29 -2.31
CA GLY A 131 7.45 -8.35 -3.39
C GLY A 131 6.29 -7.40 -3.69
N THR A 132 6.47 -6.60 -4.74
CA THR A 132 5.46 -5.64 -5.20
C THR A 132 4.59 -6.28 -6.26
N HIS A 133 3.28 -6.23 -6.04
CA HIS A 133 2.25 -6.73 -6.92
C HIS A 133 1.29 -5.64 -7.39
N THR A 134 0.79 -5.77 -8.61
CA THR A 134 -0.33 -4.96 -9.11
C THR A 134 -1.57 -5.84 -9.20
N VAL A 135 -2.60 -5.54 -8.43
CA VAL A 135 -3.86 -6.27 -8.42
C VAL A 135 -4.93 -5.40 -9.05
N SER A 136 -5.61 -5.89 -10.08
CA SER A 136 -6.75 -5.20 -10.68
C SER A 136 -7.97 -6.10 -10.74
N VAL A 137 -9.13 -5.53 -10.44
CA VAL A 137 -10.45 -6.15 -10.57
C VAL A 137 -11.24 -5.37 -11.62
N TYR A 138 -11.84 -6.12 -12.54
CA TYR A 138 -12.56 -5.61 -13.69
C TYR A 138 -14.00 -6.07 -13.66
N TYR A 139 -14.89 -5.16 -14.02
CA TYR A 139 -16.22 -5.49 -14.49
C TYR A 139 -16.42 -4.86 -15.86
N PHE A 140 -16.83 -5.66 -16.84
CA PHE A 140 -16.96 -5.20 -18.22
C PHE A 140 -18.04 -5.95 -18.99
N ARG A 141 -18.46 -5.36 -20.11
CA ARG A 141 -19.33 -6.00 -21.10
C ARG A 141 -18.52 -6.49 -22.29
N LYS A 142 -19.00 -7.56 -22.93
CA LYS A 142 -18.27 -8.30 -23.96
C LYS A 142 -18.43 -7.76 -25.40
N HIS A 143 -19.10 -6.67 -25.77
CA HIS A 143 -19.50 -6.43 -27.17
C HIS A 143 -20.48 -7.51 -27.70
N PRO A 144 -21.80 -7.21 -27.69
CA PRO A 144 -22.79 -8.22 -28.02
C PRO A 144 -22.73 -8.57 -29.49
N ALA A 145 -23.05 -9.83 -29.79
CA ALA A 145 -23.60 -10.17 -31.09
C ALA A 145 -24.98 -9.48 -31.25
N PRO A 146 -25.42 -9.13 -32.48
CA PRO A 146 -26.72 -8.50 -32.69
C PRO A 146 -27.86 -9.34 -32.08
N GLY A 147 -28.58 -8.79 -31.09
CA GLY A 147 -29.74 -9.43 -30.45
C GLY A 147 -29.48 -10.08 -29.10
N GLU A 148 -28.26 -10.05 -28.56
CA GLU A 148 -27.95 -10.58 -27.22
C GLU A 148 -27.86 -9.45 -26.17
N THR A 149 -28.51 -9.65 -25.02
CA THR A 149 -28.23 -8.88 -23.80
C THR A 149 -26.98 -9.45 -23.14
N GLU A 150 -25.90 -8.68 -23.10
CA GLU A 150 -24.66 -9.20 -22.54
C GLU A 150 -24.68 -9.27 -21.02
N PRO A 151 -24.29 -10.42 -20.43
CA PRO A 151 -24.01 -10.45 -19.01
C PRO A 151 -22.78 -9.58 -18.72
N TRP A 152 -22.86 -8.84 -17.62
CA TRP A 152 -21.65 -8.29 -17.02
C TRP A 152 -20.70 -9.44 -16.69
N LEU A 153 -19.46 -9.30 -17.15
CA LEU A 153 -18.37 -10.20 -16.82
C LEU A 153 -17.53 -9.59 -15.73
N ARG A 154 -17.07 -10.45 -14.83
CA ARG A 154 -16.06 -10.14 -13.84
C ARG A 154 -14.72 -10.70 -14.30
N GLY A 155 -13.66 -9.95 -14.08
CA GLY A 155 -12.31 -10.47 -14.22
C GLY A 155 -11.34 -9.85 -13.23
N TRP A 156 -10.15 -10.43 -13.16
CA TRP A 156 -9.07 -9.90 -12.34
C TRP A 156 -7.70 -10.22 -12.96
N THR A 157 -6.71 -9.41 -12.62
CA THR A 157 -5.32 -9.60 -13.01
C THR A 157 -4.40 -9.40 -11.82
N ILE A 158 -3.29 -10.12 -11.78
CA ILE A 158 -2.17 -9.86 -10.87
C ILE A 158 -0.92 -9.65 -11.71
N ASP A 159 -0.17 -8.59 -11.47
CA ASP A 159 1.07 -8.22 -12.17
C ASP A 159 0.91 -8.11 -13.68
N ASN A 160 -0.25 -7.59 -14.12
CA ASN A 160 -0.64 -7.51 -15.54
C ASN A 160 -0.57 -8.88 -16.25
N SER A 161 -0.72 -9.98 -15.51
CA SER A 161 -0.91 -11.31 -16.09
C SER A 161 -2.21 -11.39 -16.89
N THR A 162 -2.39 -12.52 -17.59
CA THR A 162 -3.61 -12.80 -18.35
C THR A 162 -4.85 -12.56 -17.50
N LEU A 163 -5.79 -11.76 -18.03
CA LEU A 163 -7.09 -11.50 -17.41
C LEU A 163 -7.80 -12.83 -17.17
N VAL A 164 -8.01 -13.15 -15.89
CA VAL A 164 -8.81 -14.30 -15.49
C VAL A 164 -10.25 -13.83 -15.39
N ILE A 165 -11.09 -14.36 -16.27
CA ILE A 165 -12.53 -14.06 -16.29
C ILE A 165 -13.22 -15.11 -15.43
N ASP A 166 -14.04 -14.65 -14.49
CA ASP A 166 -14.86 -15.50 -13.66
C ASP A 166 -16.33 -15.21 -13.93
N GLY A 167 -17.12 -16.27 -14.08
CA GLY A 167 -18.56 -16.15 -14.35
C GLY A 167 -19.26 -15.56 -13.14
N GLY A 168 -20.12 -14.57 -13.36
CA GLY A 168 -20.91 -13.96 -12.29
C GLY A 168 -21.51 -12.65 -12.77
N GLY A 169 -22.82 -12.64 -12.98
CA GLY A 169 -23.54 -11.44 -13.41
C GLY A 169 -23.37 -10.31 -12.40
N ALA A 170 -23.00 -9.13 -12.90
CA ALA A 170 -22.98 -7.87 -12.18
C ALA A 170 -23.95 -6.86 -12.80
N ASP A 171 -25.11 -7.37 -13.23
CA ASP A 171 -26.30 -6.63 -13.66
C ASP A 171 -26.60 -5.44 -12.72
N TRP A 172 -26.39 -5.62 -11.42
CA TRP A 172 -26.52 -4.60 -10.40
C TRP A 172 -25.49 -3.45 -10.47
N LEU A 173 -24.50 -3.45 -11.36
CA LEU A 173 -23.62 -2.30 -11.60
C LEU A 173 -24.22 -1.26 -12.55
N GLU A 174 -25.28 -1.59 -13.30
CA GLU A 174 -25.86 -0.68 -14.28
C GLU A 174 -26.82 0.34 -13.61
N SER A 175 -26.57 1.63 -13.83
CA SER A 175 -27.37 2.72 -13.25
C SER A 175 -28.60 3.10 -14.08
N HIS A 176 -28.78 2.54 -15.27
CA HIS A 176 -29.88 2.85 -16.19
C HIS A 176 -30.60 1.56 -16.59
N VAL A 177 -31.65 1.21 -15.85
CA VAL A 177 -32.71 0.35 -16.40
C VAL A 177 -33.79 1.29 -16.91
N ASP A 178 -33.81 1.46 -18.24
CA ASP A 178 -34.86 2.16 -18.97
C ASP A 178 -36.20 1.43 -18.79
N GLY A 179 -36.90 1.71 -17.68
CA GLY A 179 -38.23 1.16 -17.44
C GLY A 179 -38.60 1.09 -15.97
N TRP A 180 -39.22 2.15 -15.46
CA TRP A 180 -40.08 2.18 -14.26
C TRP A 180 -39.47 1.85 -12.88
N GLY A 181 -38.24 1.34 -12.80
CA GLY A 181 -37.50 1.17 -11.53
C GLY A 181 -36.69 2.40 -11.17
N GLN A 182 -37.02 3.10 -10.08
CA GLN A 182 -36.11 4.09 -9.50
C GLN A 182 -35.15 3.38 -8.55
N ARG A 183 -33.90 3.26 -8.94
CA ARG A 183 -32.85 2.74 -8.06
C ARG A 183 -32.43 3.83 -7.08
N LYS A 184 -32.60 3.60 -5.77
CA LYS A 184 -31.95 4.43 -4.75
C LYS A 184 -30.61 3.79 -4.39
N GLU A 185 -29.59 4.11 -5.18
CA GLU A 185 -28.22 3.72 -4.86
C GLU A 185 -27.76 4.45 -3.59
N THR A 186 -27.69 3.72 -2.48
CA THR A 186 -26.91 4.17 -1.33
C THR A 186 -25.58 3.43 -1.37
N ALA A 187 -24.67 3.89 -2.24
CA ALA A 187 -23.37 3.25 -2.39
C ALA A 187 -22.48 3.58 -1.17
N ASN A 188 -22.24 2.59 -0.32
CA ASN A 188 -21.28 2.71 0.79
C ASN A 188 -19.92 2.23 0.29
N ILE A 189 -19.11 3.16 -0.22
CA ILE A 189 -17.76 2.85 -0.68
C ILE A 189 -16.80 2.96 0.50
N ARG A 190 -16.25 1.83 0.95
CA ARG A 190 -15.08 1.83 1.85
C ARG A 190 -13.88 1.36 1.06
N SER A 191 -13.06 2.32 0.64
CA SER A 191 -11.86 2.05 -0.16
C SER A 191 -10.62 2.54 0.54
N VAL A 192 -9.52 1.84 0.32
CA VAL A 192 -8.19 2.42 0.51
C VAL A 192 -8.01 3.52 -0.54
N SER A 193 -8.29 4.76 -0.17
CA SER A 193 -8.18 5.94 -1.05
C SER A 193 -6.77 6.56 -1.03
N ASN A 194 -5.95 6.21 -0.05
CA ASN A 194 -4.58 6.68 0.15
C ASN A 194 -3.65 5.50 0.38
N VAL A 195 -2.33 5.74 0.28
CA VAL A 195 -1.33 4.75 0.71
C VAL A 195 -1.59 4.36 2.16
N SER A 196 -1.82 3.08 2.41
CA SER A 196 -2.09 2.51 3.73
C SER A 196 -1.02 1.48 4.07
N THR A 197 -0.62 1.45 5.34
CA THR A 197 0.38 0.50 5.86
C THR A 197 -0.21 -0.29 7.02
N PHE A 198 0.17 -1.57 7.12
CA PHE A 198 -0.34 -2.46 8.16
C PHE A 198 0.64 -3.60 8.44
N PRO A 199 0.59 -4.20 9.65
CA PRO A 199 1.34 -5.41 9.97
C PRO A 199 0.90 -6.60 9.09
N PRO A 200 1.81 -7.51 8.71
CA PRO A 200 1.48 -8.66 7.86
C PRO A 200 0.53 -9.66 8.52
N GLU A 201 0.34 -9.59 9.84
CA GLU A 201 -0.57 -10.45 10.59
C GLU A 201 -2.04 -9.97 10.56
N GLU A 202 -2.30 -8.77 10.04
CA GLU A 202 -3.65 -8.18 9.99
C GLU A 202 -4.31 -8.35 8.62
N SER A 203 -5.62 -8.59 8.62
CA SER A 203 -6.41 -8.55 7.39
C SER A 203 -6.77 -7.11 7.02
N ILE A 204 -6.62 -6.72 5.76
CA ILE A 204 -7.03 -5.40 5.28
C ILE A 204 -8.07 -5.52 4.16
N THR A 205 -9.11 -4.69 4.22
CA THR A 205 -10.04 -4.54 3.09
C THR A 205 -9.49 -3.50 2.13
N LEU A 206 -9.19 -3.89 0.89
CA LEU A 206 -8.74 -2.99 -0.17
C LEU A 206 -9.91 -2.16 -0.70
N TYR A 207 -11.05 -2.83 -0.85
CA TYR A 207 -12.28 -2.25 -1.36
C TYR A 207 -13.50 -3.00 -0.84
N ASP A 208 -14.49 -2.24 -0.41
CA ASP A 208 -15.82 -2.71 -0.09
C ASP A 208 -16.81 -1.82 -0.83
N TYR A 209 -17.53 -2.42 -1.77
CA TYR A 209 -18.61 -1.78 -2.50
C TYR A 209 -19.90 -2.49 -2.15
N GLU A 210 -20.86 -1.69 -1.71
CA GLU A 210 -22.17 -2.15 -1.34
C GLU A 210 -23.22 -1.24 -1.95
N VAL A 211 -24.25 -1.84 -2.52
CA VAL A 211 -25.38 -1.12 -3.09
C VAL A 211 -26.68 -1.84 -2.75
N ASP A 212 -27.62 -1.05 -2.24
CA ASP A 212 -28.98 -1.49 -2.02
C ASP A 212 -29.77 -1.41 -3.33
N VAL A 213 -30.33 -2.55 -3.74
CA VAL A 213 -31.17 -2.68 -4.93
C VAL A 213 -32.59 -2.88 -4.45
N THR A 214 -33.45 -1.90 -4.72
CA THR A 214 -34.90 -2.02 -4.52
C THR A 214 -35.54 -2.33 -5.86
N ASP A 215 -36.20 -3.47 -5.97
CA ASP A 215 -37.02 -3.77 -7.13
C ASP A 215 -38.41 -3.13 -6.97
N TYR A 216 -38.84 -2.38 -7.99
CA TYR A 216 -40.16 -1.75 -8.07
C TYR A 216 -41.04 -2.37 -9.16
N SER A 217 -40.62 -3.50 -9.74
CA SER A 217 -41.31 -4.19 -10.83
C SER A 217 -42.74 -4.62 -10.47
N GLU A 218 -43.07 -4.76 -9.18
CA GLU A 218 -44.39 -5.16 -8.68
C GLU A 218 -45.14 -4.04 -7.95
N ARG A 219 -45.21 -2.82 -8.51
CA ARG A 219 -46.06 -1.76 -7.95
C ARG A 219 -47.57 -2.11 -8.03
N VAL A 220 -48.04 -2.86 -7.04
CA VAL A 220 -49.42 -2.72 -6.54
C VAL A 220 -49.47 -1.36 -5.82
N PRO A 221 -50.44 -0.47 -6.10
CA PRO A 221 -50.48 0.89 -5.57
C PRO A 221 -50.39 1.04 -4.04
N ASP A 222 -50.65 -0.03 -3.27
CA ASP A 222 -50.68 -0.05 -1.80
C ASP A 222 -49.69 -1.04 -1.14
N ALA A 223 -48.86 -1.73 -1.92
CA ALA A 223 -47.79 -2.57 -1.35
C ALA A 223 -46.57 -1.69 -1.02
N GLY A 224 -46.13 -1.69 0.23
CA GLY A 224 -44.88 -1.01 0.63
C GLY A 224 -43.66 -1.54 -0.15
N PRO A 225 -42.49 -0.87 -0.08
CA PRO A 225 -41.29 -1.34 -0.77
C PRO A 225 -40.93 -2.75 -0.29
N GLU A 226 -41.14 -3.78 -1.11
CA GLU A 226 -41.28 -5.12 -0.56
C GLU A 226 -39.96 -5.83 -0.30
N GLN A 227 -38.87 -5.60 -1.05
CA GLN A 227 -37.55 -6.16 -0.71
C GLN A 227 -36.41 -5.24 -1.14
N VAL A 228 -35.53 -4.92 -0.19
CA VAL A 228 -34.22 -4.29 -0.47
C VAL A 228 -33.18 -5.39 -0.47
N GLU A 229 -32.62 -5.70 -1.64
CA GLU A 229 -31.53 -6.65 -1.77
C GLU A 229 -30.20 -5.89 -1.77
N THR A 230 -29.34 -6.17 -0.78
CA THR A 230 -28.00 -5.60 -0.73
C THR A 230 -27.04 -6.46 -1.57
N ARG A 231 -26.51 -5.87 -2.64
CA ARG A 231 -25.50 -6.49 -3.51
C ARG A 231 -24.17 -5.75 -3.41
N GLY A 232 -23.08 -6.43 -3.75
CA GLY A 232 -21.79 -5.78 -3.73
C GLY A 232 -20.61 -6.70 -4.01
N PHE A 233 -19.43 -6.15 -3.76
CA PHE A 233 -18.20 -6.91 -3.75
C PHE A 233 -17.21 -6.40 -2.71
N ARG A 234 -16.36 -7.30 -2.22
CA ARG A 234 -15.27 -7.00 -1.31
C ARG A 234 -13.98 -7.61 -1.83
N VAL A 235 -12.91 -6.83 -1.79
CA VAL A 235 -11.53 -7.26 -2.03
C VAL A 235 -10.77 -7.06 -0.74
N TRP A 236 -10.09 -8.09 -0.24
CA TRP A 236 -9.28 -7.99 0.98
C TRP A 236 -8.01 -8.83 0.88
N LEU A 237 -7.02 -8.48 1.71
CA LEU A 237 -5.83 -9.27 1.96
C LEU A 237 -5.95 -9.89 3.35
N GLU A 238 -5.52 -11.13 3.49
CA GLU A 238 -5.46 -11.84 4.77
C GLU A 238 -4.14 -12.59 4.94
N PRO A 239 -3.63 -12.74 6.17
CA PRO A 239 -2.41 -13.49 6.43
C PRO A 239 -2.57 -14.95 6.00
N MET A 240 -1.48 -15.54 5.49
CA MET A 240 -1.42 -16.98 5.28
C MET A 240 -1.33 -17.70 6.64
N PRO A 241 -2.14 -18.75 6.87
CA PRO A 241 -2.09 -19.54 8.11
C PRO A 241 -0.81 -20.37 8.25
#